data_AF-A0AAI9TXT7-F1
#
_entry.id   AF-A0AAI9TXT7-F1
#
_cell.length_a   1.000
_cell.length_b   1.000
_cell.length_c   1.000
_cell.angle_alpha   90.00
_cell.angle_beta   90.00
_cell.angle_gamma   90.00
#
_symmetry.space_group_name_H-M   'P 1'
#
loop_
_entity.id
_entity.type
_entity.pdbx_description
1 polymer ?
#
loop_
_entity_poly.entity_id
_entity_poly.type
_entity_poly.pdbx_seq_one_letter_code
_entity_poly.pdbx_strand_id
1 'polypeptide(L)'
;MSSLEGFSWAGWTEQDRDLYERFDQSTIFLLYSTHRDDWFRTSLRHLASDSEALCSILIATHLYVSSPDNPSSLFEEYYVRGLHLFRKQLENHDGSINVGVMYAGLFICTLNVSTPEGPVFDCRSYSNNSLQPTQLFQGTPWSVHLELMMTVYGLGGSLHASAVLDNPETHFPLELMAVMDIPTFVRGRSTTTLWLWQRLRQGNRSNNTEQDDGIEGVTSLPRSLLDIFSSIQTEASESAFISWPGEVGEIPQIHLWEAYRFAGILTGRRLRKDPCLSSLVLSTEVIVGRLVAAIDALCDTRNRPEYSHLLTSNSLLYPYVAARLEVAILRHRPSWMESLRRACGICQPYGKTANADNIARMLDEAWEVGDDDYDIDEQAKRRNVEIALF
;
A
#
# COMPACT_ATOMS: atom_id res chain seq x y z
N MET A 1 11.34 -28.83 -2.70
CA MET A 1 11.86 -28.79 -4.08
C MET A 1 10.75 -29.23 -5.02
N SER A 2 9.90 -28.30 -5.42
CA SER A 2 8.91 -28.48 -6.50
C SER A 2 9.47 -27.78 -7.73
N SER A 3 9.70 -28.51 -8.82
CA SER A 3 10.30 -27.99 -10.05
C SER A 3 9.47 -26.83 -10.63
N LEU A 4 10.14 -25.75 -11.05
CA LEU A 4 9.58 -24.61 -11.81
C LEU A 4 9.25 -24.98 -13.27
N GLU A 5 8.89 -26.24 -13.52
CA GLU A 5 8.48 -26.77 -14.82
C GLU A 5 7.02 -26.35 -15.09
N GLY A 6 6.82 -25.12 -15.58
CA GLY A 6 5.45 -24.65 -15.85
C GLY A 6 5.29 -23.28 -16.50
N PHE A 7 6.35 -22.50 -16.72
CA PHE A 7 6.23 -21.21 -17.40
C PHE A 7 5.95 -21.42 -18.89
N SER A 8 4.87 -20.82 -19.39
CA SER A 8 4.26 -21.15 -20.68
C SER A 8 4.67 -20.21 -21.84
N TRP A 9 5.44 -19.17 -21.57
CA TRP A 9 5.80 -18.14 -22.55
C TRP A 9 7.25 -18.25 -23.07
N ALA A 10 7.46 -17.78 -24.30
CA ALA A 10 8.72 -17.94 -25.03
C ALA A 10 9.83 -17.04 -24.48
N GLY A 11 11.03 -17.59 -24.27
CA GLY A 11 12.21 -16.81 -23.86
C GLY A 11 12.48 -16.78 -22.35
N TRP A 12 11.84 -17.65 -21.56
CA TRP A 12 12.17 -17.87 -20.15
C TRP A 12 13.59 -18.44 -19.98
N THR A 13 14.49 -17.66 -19.40
CA THR A 13 15.90 -18.01 -19.20
C THR A 13 16.17 -18.64 -17.84
N GLU A 14 17.36 -19.23 -17.66
CA GLU A 14 17.81 -19.72 -16.35
C GLU A 14 17.98 -18.57 -15.34
N GLN A 15 18.37 -17.38 -15.82
CA GLN A 15 18.45 -16.18 -14.99
C GLN A 15 17.08 -15.75 -14.48
N ASP A 16 16.05 -15.76 -15.35
CA ASP A 16 14.69 -15.40 -14.95
C ASP A 16 14.18 -16.37 -13.87
N ARG A 17 14.47 -17.66 -14.02
CA ARG A 17 14.10 -18.70 -13.07
C ARG A 17 14.73 -18.48 -11.70
N ASP A 18 16.04 -18.25 -11.66
CA ASP A 18 16.77 -18.02 -10.41
C ASP A 18 16.28 -16.73 -9.71
N LEU A 19 16.11 -15.63 -10.45
CA LEU A 19 15.60 -14.37 -9.89
C LEU A 19 14.17 -14.51 -9.34
N TYR A 20 13.30 -15.21 -10.08
CA TYR A 20 11.93 -15.46 -9.63
C TYR A 20 11.89 -16.39 -8.41
N GLU A 21 12.75 -17.41 -8.36
CA GLU A 21 12.83 -18.29 -7.20
C GLU A 21 13.27 -17.53 -5.95
N ARG A 22 14.22 -16.60 -6.06
CA ARG A 22 14.61 -15.71 -4.95
C ARG A 22 13.47 -14.77 -4.53
N PHE A 23 12.72 -14.21 -5.49
CA PHE A 23 11.52 -13.43 -5.20
C PHE A 23 10.53 -14.24 -4.34
N ASP A 24 10.20 -15.45 -4.79
CA ASP A 24 9.21 -16.32 -4.16
C ASP A 24 9.68 -16.85 -2.79
N GLN A 25 10.99 -16.98 -2.57
CA GLN A 25 11.55 -17.40 -1.28
C GLN A 25 11.64 -16.28 -0.24
N SER A 26 11.64 -15.01 -0.66
CA SER A 26 11.94 -13.89 0.24
C SER A 26 11.03 -12.69 0.06
N THR A 27 11.11 -12.00 -1.08
CA THR A 27 10.43 -10.72 -1.33
C THR A 27 8.92 -10.82 -1.26
N ILE A 28 8.34 -11.97 -1.65
CA ILE A 28 6.88 -12.12 -1.67
C ILE A 28 6.24 -11.87 -0.30
N PHE A 29 6.90 -12.26 0.79
CA PHE A 29 6.42 -12.08 2.17
C PHE A 29 6.47 -10.65 2.67
N LEU A 30 6.98 -9.73 1.87
CA LEU A 30 6.93 -8.30 2.18
C LEU A 30 5.64 -7.68 1.65
N LEU A 31 5.07 -8.24 0.58
CA LEU A 31 3.98 -7.63 -0.22
C LEU A 31 2.60 -7.74 0.43
N TYR A 32 2.48 -8.42 1.57
CA TYR A 32 1.23 -8.60 2.30
C TYR A 32 1.51 -8.80 3.81
N SER A 33 0.46 -8.68 4.61
CA SER A 33 0.50 -8.58 6.08
C SER A 33 -0.28 -9.70 6.79
N THR A 34 -0.73 -10.72 6.06
CA THR A 34 -1.52 -11.85 6.56
C THR A 34 -0.62 -12.97 7.10
N HIS A 35 -0.45 -14.07 6.36
CA HIS A 35 0.21 -15.29 6.81
C HIS A 35 1.21 -15.81 5.77
N ARG A 36 2.36 -16.31 6.23
CA ARG A 36 3.38 -16.92 5.34
C ARG A 36 2.87 -18.12 4.54
N ASP A 37 1.88 -18.83 5.06
CA ASP A 37 1.35 -20.05 4.46
C ASP A 37 0.00 -19.81 3.75
N ASP A 38 -0.26 -18.57 3.34
CA ASP A 38 -1.49 -18.23 2.64
C ASP A 38 -1.54 -18.74 1.19
N TRP A 39 -2.75 -18.74 0.63
CA TRP A 39 -3.00 -19.17 -0.73
C TRP A 39 -2.44 -18.18 -1.78
N PHE A 40 -2.20 -16.92 -1.37
CA PHE A 40 -1.80 -15.84 -2.26
C PHE A 40 -0.46 -16.14 -2.93
N ARG A 41 0.52 -16.65 -2.18
CA ARG A 41 1.82 -17.07 -2.76
C ARG A 41 1.66 -18.09 -3.88
N THR A 42 0.86 -19.13 -3.66
CA THR A 42 0.63 -20.18 -4.66
C THR A 42 -0.12 -19.65 -5.87
N SER A 43 -1.14 -18.83 -5.65
CA SER A 43 -1.91 -18.20 -6.73
C SER A 43 -1.04 -17.26 -7.57
N LEU A 44 -0.22 -16.42 -6.94
CA LEU A 44 0.67 -15.50 -7.63
C LEU A 44 1.69 -16.25 -8.48
N ARG A 45 2.17 -17.41 -8.02
CA ARG A 45 3.06 -18.28 -8.80
C ARG A 45 2.39 -18.81 -10.05
N HIS A 46 1.15 -19.28 -9.95
CA HIS A 46 0.41 -19.76 -11.10
C HIS A 46 0.15 -18.63 -12.11
N LEU A 47 -0.26 -17.45 -11.64
CA LEU A 47 -0.47 -16.31 -12.53
C LEU A 47 0.82 -15.83 -13.20
N ALA A 48 1.94 -15.87 -12.49
CA ALA A 48 3.24 -15.50 -13.06
C ALA A 48 3.74 -16.50 -14.11
N SER A 49 3.34 -17.79 -14.01
CA SER A 49 3.69 -18.78 -15.04
C SER A 49 3.06 -18.48 -16.40
N ASP A 50 1.91 -17.81 -16.38
CA ASP A 50 1.10 -17.54 -17.56
C ASP A 50 1.12 -16.07 -18.01
N SER A 51 1.71 -15.17 -17.22
CA SER A 51 1.84 -13.75 -17.54
C SER A 51 3.29 -13.28 -17.49
N GLU A 52 3.89 -13.09 -18.68
CA GLU A 52 5.23 -12.54 -18.84
C GLU A 52 5.36 -11.12 -18.24
N ALA A 53 4.32 -10.30 -18.38
CA ALA A 53 4.26 -8.96 -17.80
C ALA A 53 4.36 -9.03 -16.27
N LEU A 54 3.54 -9.88 -15.64
CA LEU A 54 3.55 -10.07 -14.19
C LEU A 54 4.91 -10.59 -13.72
N CYS A 55 5.41 -11.65 -14.36
CA CYS A 55 6.68 -12.26 -13.96
C CYS A 55 7.84 -11.25 -14.03
N SER A 56 7.92 -10.47 -15.11
CA SER A 56 8.94 -9.42 -15.26
C SER A 56 8.86 -8.37 -14.15
N ILE A 57 7.65 -7.93 -13.78
CA ILE A 57 7.44 -6.96 -12.71
C ILE A 57 7.76 -7.55 -11.32
N LEU A 58 7.46 -8.83 -11.07
CA LEU A 58 7.83 -9.48 -9.79
C LEU A 58 9.36 -9.60 -9.65
N ILE A 59 10.06 -9.93 -10.74
CA ILE A 59 11.54 -9.93 -10.76
C ILE A 59 12.08 -8.51 -10.52
N ALA A 60 11.54 -7.50 -11.20
CA ALA A 60 11.92 -6.10 -10.96
C ALA A 60 11.69 -5.71 -9.49
N THR A 61 10.56 -6.11 -8.90
CA THR A 61 10.25 -5.90 -7.49
C THR A 61 11.31 -6.51 -6.57
N HIS A 62 11.71 -7.76 -6.83
CA HIS A 62 12.79 -8.40 -6.08
C HIS A 62 14.11 -7.65 -6.19
N LEU A 63 14.52 -7.31 -7.41
CA LEU A 63 15.78 -6.62 -7.68
C LEU A 63 15.84 -5.24 -7.00
N TYR A 64 14.72 -4.52 -7.01
CA TYR A 64 14.60 -3.23 -6.34
C TYR A 64 14.68 -3.38 -4.82
N VAL A 65 13.81 -4.21 -4.23
CA VAL A 65 13.72 -4.38 -2.77
C VAL A 65 15.01 -4.96 -2.18
N SER A 66 15.74 -5.78 -2.94
CA SER A 66 17.03 -6.33 -2.48
C SER A 66 18.13 -5.29 -2.38
N SER A 67 18.08 -4.22 -3.18
CA SER A 67 19.11 -3.18 -3.25
C SER A 67 18.48 -1.81 -3.60
N PRO A 68 17.66 -1.21 -2.72
CA PRO A 68 16.86 -0.03 -3.07
C PRO A 68 17.70 1.24 -3.27
N ASP A 69 18.83 1.36 -2.55
CA ASP A 69 19.76 2.50 -2.64
C ASP A 69 20.57 2.50 -3.95
N ASN A 70 20.72 1.33 -4.58
CA ASN A 70 21.47 1.16 -5.82
C ASN A 70 20.93 -0.04 -6.61
N PRO A 71 19.77 0.10 -7.26
CA PRO A 71 19.18 -0.97 -8.05
C PRO A 71 20.13 -1.39 -9.18
N SER A 72 20.24 -2.70 -9.41
CA SER A 72 21.07 -3.22 -10.52
C SER A 72 20.53 -2.80 -11.88
N SER A 73 21.36 -2.79 -12.94
CA SER A 73 20.88 -2.54 -14.31
C SER A 73 19.81 -3.54 -14.78
N LEU A 74 19.77 -4.73 -14.18
CA LEU A 74 18.72 -5.72 -14.44
C LEU A 74 17.35 -5.24 -13.95
N PHE A 75 17.27 -4.47 -12.86
CA PHE A 75 16.00 -3.91 -12.39
C PHE A 75 15.34 -3.09 -13.52
N GLU A 76 16.10 -2.18 -14.10
CA GLU A 76 15.67 -1.33 -15.21
C GLU A 76 15.18 -2.15 -16.41
N GLU A 77 15.93 -3.18 -16.78
CA GLU A 77 15.58 -4.07 -17.88
C GLU A 77 14.24 -4.78 -17.66
N TYR A 78 14.07 -5.46 -16.52
CA TYR A 78 12.84 -6.18 -16.19
C TYR A 78 11.65 -5.25 -15.98
N TYR A 79 11.85 -4.10 -15.36
CA TYR A 79 10.79 -3.12 -15.18
C TYR A 79 10.30 -2.59 -16.53
N VAL A 80 11.22 -2.13 -17.39
CA VAL A 80 10.85 -1.58 -18.71
C VAL A 80 10.17 -2.64 -19.56
N ARG A 81 10.66 -3.89 -19.53
CA ARG A 81 10.02 -5.03 -20.20
C ARG A 81 8.60 -5.25 -19.67
N GLY A 82 8.44 -5.37 -18.37
CA GLY A 82 7.13 -5.61 -17.74
C GLY A 82 6.13 -4.48 -18.01
N LEU A 83 6.57 -3.23 -17.89
CA LEU A 83 5.75 -2.05 -18.17
C LEU A 83 5.35 -1.97 -19.65
N HIS A 84 6.27 -2.29 -20.57
CA HIS A 84 5.96 -2.33 -22.00
C HIS A 84 4.91 -3.40 -22.31
N LEU A 85 5.07 -4.61 -21.78
CA LEU A 85 4.11 -5.71 -21.97
C LEU A 85 2.74 -5.36 -21.39
N PHE A 86 2.72 -4.82 -20.16
CA PHE A 86 1.50 -4.35 -19.51
C PHE A 86 0.75 -3.32 -20.37
N ARG A 87 1.43 -2.26 -20.82
CA ARG A 87 0.83 -1.22 -21.67
C ARG A 87 0.31 -1.80 -22.99
N LYS A 88 1.10 -2.64 -23.65
CA LYS A 88 0.72 -3.30 -24.90
C LYS A 88 -0.52 -4.18 -24.72
N GLN A 89 -0.65 -4.88 -23.59
CA GLN A 89 -1.82 -5.71 -23.30
C GLN A 89 -3.06 -4.86 -23.01
N LEU A 90 -2.93 -3.71 -22.34
CA LEU A 90 -4.03 -2.77 -22.16
C LEU A 90 -4.45 -2.11 -23.49
N GLU A 91 -3.51 -1.75 -24.36
CA GLU A 91 -3.79 -1.16 -25.68
C GLU A 91 -4.53 -2.13 -26.61
N ASN A 92 -4.22 -3.43 -26.54
CA ASN A 92 -4.86 -4.47 -27.34
C ASN A 92 -6.03 -5.13 -26.61
N HIS A 93 -6.61 -4.48 -25.60
CA HIS A 93 -7.71 -5.06 -24.83
C HIS A 93 -8.93 -5.32 -25.72
N ASP A 94 -9.35 -6.57 -25.76
CA ASP A 94 -10.46 -7.08 -26.57
C ASP A 94 -11.76 -7.25 -25.76
N GLY A 95 -11.78 -6.77 -24.52
CA GLY A 95 -12.86 -6.97 -23.56
C GLY A 95 -12.67 -8.20 -22.66
N SER A 96 -11.66 -9.04 -22.89
CA SER A 96 -11.33 -10.16 -22.00
C SER A 96 -10.49 -9.72 -20.80
N ILE A 97 -10.78 -10.30 -19.64
CA ILE A 97 -10.07 -9.95 -18.40
C ILE A 97 -8.82 -10.82 -18.28
N ASN A 98 -7.67 -10.17 -18.21
CA ASN A 98 -6.41 -10.84 -17.92
C ASN A 98 -5.96 -10.53 -16.50
N VAL A 99 -6.22 -11.48 -15.59
CA VAL A 99 -5.91 -11.36 -14.16
C VAL A 99 -4.41 -11.13 -13.93
N GLY A 100 -3.54 -11.82 -14.68
CA GLY A 100 -2.09 -11.63 -14.59
C GLY A 100 -1.67 -10.19 -14.93
N VAL A 101 -2.33 -9.55 -15.90
CA VAL A 101 -2.07 -8.14 -16.26
C VAL A 101 -2.59 -7.18 -15.21
N MET A 102 -3.73 -7.48 -14.57
CA MET A 102 -4.20 -6.71 -13.40
C MET A 102 -3.15 -6.70 -12.30
N TYR A 103 -2.61 -7.87 -11.93
CA TYR A 103 -1.55 -7.96 -10.92
C TYR A 103 -0.28 -7.23 -11.36
N ALA A 104 0.11 -7.34 -12.63
CA ALA A 104 1.27 -6.60 -13.15
C ALA A 104 1.11 -5.09 -12.92
N GLY A 105 -0.08 -4.54 -13.22
CA GLY A 105 -0.40 -3.14 -12.96
C GLY A 105 -0.38 -2.78 -11.47
N LEU A 106 -0.91 -3.64 -10.60
CA LEU A 106 -0.86 -3.44 -9.15
C LEU A 106 0.57 -3.37 -8.61
N PHE A 107 1.45 -4.28 -9.05
CA PHE A 107 2.86 -4.25 -8.63
C PHE A 107 3.66 -3.12 -9.27
N ILE A 108 3.30 -2.67 -10.49
CA ILE A 108 3.86 -1.43 -11.07
C ILE A 108 3.51 -0.23 -10.19
N CYS A 109 2.27 -0.14 -9.69
CA CYS A 109 1.89 0.90 -8.74
C CYS A 109 2.79 0.85 -7.49
N THR A 110 2.96 -0.33 -6.88
CA THR A 110 3.81 -0.53 -5.69
C THR A 110 5.28 -0.16 -5.92
N LEU A 111 5.84 -0.50 -7.09
CA LEU A 111 7.22 -0.16 -7.45
C LEU A 111 7.43 1.34 -7.64
N ASN A 112 6.47 2.03 -8.26
CA ASN A 112 6.57 3.47 -8.51
C ASN A 112 6.46 4.32 -7.24
N VAL A 113 5.90 3.76 -6.14
CA VAL A 113 6.01 4.36 -4.81
C VAL A 113 7.45 4.37 -4.31
N SER A 114 8.28 3.44 -4.80
CA SER A 114 9.54 3.09 -4.15
C SER A 114 10.77 3.71 -4.80
N THR A 115 10.73 4.33 -5.98
CA THR A 115 11.95 4.78 -6.68
C THR A 115 12.45 6.18 -6.26
N PRO A 116 13.76 6.37 -5.99
CA PRO A 116 14.31 7.63 -5.48
C PRO A 116 14.33 8.78 -6.52
N GLU A 117 14.32 10.01 -6.01
CA GLU A 117 14.49 11.23 -6.80
C GLU A 117 15.88 11.28 -7.46
N GLY A 118 15.91 11.51 -8.78
CA GLY A 118 17.08 12.11 -9.43
C GLY A 118 17.10 13.64 -9.23
N PRO A 119 18.24 14.32 -9.39
CA PRO A 119 18.35 15.77 -9.12
C PRO A 119 17.37 16.58 -9.98
N VAL A 120 16.72 17.55 -9.34
CA VAL A 120 15.80 18.53 -9.93
C VAL A 120 16.49 19.28 -11.07
N PHE A 121 15.96 19.19 -12.31
CA PHE A 121 16.44 19.98 -13.44
C PHE A 121 15.52 21.17 -13.72
N ASP A 122 16.15 22.35 -13.79
CA ASP A 122 15.58 23.62 -14.26
C ASP A 122 15.25 23.53 -15.77
N CYS A 123 14.00 23.81 -16.14
CA CYS A 123 13.43 23.65 -17.48
C CYS A 123 13.98 24.64 -18.54
N ARG A 124 15.18 25.21 -18.37
CA ARG A 124 15.69 26.30 -19.25
C ARG A 124 16.86 25.95 -20.15
N SER A 125 17.35 24.71 -20.19
CA SER A 125 18.44 24.33 -21.10
C SER A 125 18.14 23.06 -21.88
N TYR A 126 17.53 23.21 -23.06
CA TYR A 126 17.59 22.18 -24.10
C TYR A 126 18.10 22.77 -25.41
N SER A 127 19.30 22.34 -25.77
CA SER A 127 19.72 22.20 -27.17
C SER A 127 20.51 20.90 -27.31
N ASN A 128 20.01 20.05 -28.22
CA ASN A 128 20.66 18.92 -28.91
C ASN A 128 20.78 17.54 -28.22
N ASN A 129 19.91 16.64 -28.70
CA ASN A 129 20.19 15.28 -29.17
C ASN A 129 21.16 14.40 -28.37
N SER A 130 20.63 13.76 -27.33
CA SER A 130 20.82 12.32 -27.06
C SER A 130 19.81 11.88 -25.99
N LEU A 131 18.87 11.00 -26.34
CA LEU A 131 17.95 10.38 -25.39
C LEU A 131 18.74 9.36 -24.57
N GLN A 132 19.12 9.71 -23.34
CA GLN A 132 19.64 8.75 -22.37
C GLN A 132 18.47 8.06 -21.63
N PRO A 133 18.49 6.73 -21.41
CA PRO A 133 17.39 5.99 -20.76
C PRO A 133 17.25 6.21 -19.24
N THR A 134 18.05 7.07 -18.63
CA THR A 134 18.11 7.30 -17.16
C THR A 134 17.05 8.28 -16.62
N GLN A 135 15.98 8.56 -17.38
CA GLN A 135 14.96 9.58 -17.02
C GLN A 135 13.58 9.00 -16.64
N LEU A 136 13.43 7.68 -16.46
CA LEU A 136 12.09 7.08 -16.28
C LEU A 136 11.59 6.94 -14.83
N PHE A 137 12.41 7.21 -13.80
CA PHE A 137 12.16 6.76 -12.42
C PHE A 137 12.23 7.88 -11.38
N GLN A 138 11.48 8.96 -11.60
CA GLN A 138 11.41 10.06 -10.64
C GLN A 138 10.00 10.16 -10.08
N GLY A 139 9.79 9.73 -8.82
CA GLY A 139 8.64 10.07 -7.99
C GLY A 139 7.27 10.03 -8.69
N THR A 140 7.10 9.17 -9.69
CA THR A 140 6.06 9.39 -10.69
C THR A 140 4.72 9.06 -10.06
N PRO A 141 3.71 9.94 -10.18
CA PRO A 141 2.38 9.65 -9.68
C PRO A 141 1.92 8.27 -10.17
N TRP A 142 1.67 7.35 -9.24
CA TRP A 142 1.40 5.95 -9.53
C TRP A 142 -0.10 5.68 -9.63
N SER A 143 -0.91 6.51 -8.97
CA SER A 143 -2.37 6.41 -8.99
C SER A 143 -2.96 6.55 -10.40
N VAL A 144 -2.22 7.13 -11.35
CA VAL A 144 -2.57 7.13 -12.78
C VAL A 144 -2.66 5.73 -13.38
N HIS A 145 -1.87 4.78 -12.91
CA HIS A 145 -1.95 3.38 -13.37
C HIS A 145 -3.20 2.70 -12.81
N LEU A 146 -3.61 3.06 -11.60
CA LEU A 146 -4.88 2.60 -11.01
C LEU A 146 -6.08 3.12 -11.81
N GLU A 147 -6.07 4.41 -12.17
CA GLU A 147 -7.09 5.03 -13.02
C GLU A 147 -7.13 4.42 -14.44
N LEU A 148 -5.97 4.12 -15.02
CA LEU A 148 -5.88 3.46 -16.32
C LEU A 148 -6.49 2.06 -16.27
N MET A 149 -6.14 1.24 -15.27
CA MET A 149 -6.75 -0.09 -15.09
C MET A 149 -8.27 0.01 -14.91
N MET A 150 -8.72 0.98 -14.12
CA MET A 150 -10.15 1.24 -13.92
C MET A 150 -10.89 1.56 -15.21
N THR A 151 -10.26 2.35 -16.09
CA THR A 151 -10.83 2.71 -17.39
C THR A 151 -10.88 1.50 -18.32
N VAL A 152 -9.76 0.78 -18.46
CA VAL A 152 -9.65 -0.35 -19.38
C VAL A 152 -10.60 -1.49 -19.01
N TYR A 153 -10.69 -1.83 -17.72
CA TYR A 153 -11.59 -2.89 -17.25
C TYR A 153 -13.05 -2.44 -17.08
N GLY A 154 -13.41 -1.26 -17.58
CA GLY A 154 -14.80 -0.76 -17.55
C GLY A 154 -15.34 -0.51 -16.15
N LEU A 155 -14.47 -0.32 -15.16
CA LEU A 155 -14.84 -0.16 -13.75
C LEU A 155 -15.28 1.27 -13.41
N GLY A 156 -15.31 2.20 -14.37
CA GLY A 156 -15.81 3.57 -14.18
C GLY A 156 -17.34 3.68 -14.08
N GLY A 157 -18.09 2.69 -14.60
CA GLY A 157 -19.55 2.67 -14.62
C GLY A 157 -20.20 1.99 -13.41
N SER A 158 -21.38 1.40 -13.60
CA SER A 158 -21.98 0.53 -12.58
C SER A 158 -21.15 -0.75 -12.44
N LEU A 159 -20.35 -0.84 -11.37
CA LEU A 159 -19.54 -2.02 -11.07
C LEU A 159 -20.38 -3.30 -11.05
N HIS A 160 -21.63 -3.22 -10.57
CA HIS A 160 -22.56 -4.37 -10.47
C HIS A 160 -22.98 -4.98 -11.81
N ALA A 161 -22.74 -4.29 -12.93
CA ALA A 161 -23.01 -4.80 -14.27
C ALA A 161 -21.73 -5.17 -15.03
N SER A 162 -20.57 -5.07 -14.36
CA SER A 162 -19.28 -5.36 -14.99
C SER A 162 -18.99 -6.86 -14.95
N ALA A 163 -18.66 -7.43 -16.11
CA ALA A 163 -18.21 -8.81 -16.25
C ALA A 163 -16.97 -9.15 -15.39
N VAL A 164 -16.28 -8.13 -14.87
CA VAL A 164 -15.17 -8.31 -13.94
C VAL A 164 -15.65 -8.93 -12.64
N LEU A 165 -16.77 -8.47 -12.07
CA LEU A 165 -17.29 -9.03 -10.81
C LEU A 165 -17.81 -10.47 -10.95
N ASP A 166 -18.13 -10.91 -12.16
CA ASP A 166 -18.58 -12.29 -12.42
C ASP A 166 -17.43 -13.31 -12.43
N ASN A 167 -16.17 -12.85 -12.50
CA ASN A 167 -15.00 -13.71 -12.50
C ASN A 167 -14.38 -13.80 -11.08
N PRO A 168 -14.48 -14.96 -10.38
CA PRO A 168 -13.94 -15.15 -9.04
C PRO A 168 -12.45 -14.81 -8.89
N GLU A 169 -11.65 -15.03 -9.94
CA GLU A 169 -10.21 -14.78 -9.89
C GLU A 169 -9.84 -13.29 -9.82
N THR A 170 -10.81 -12.41 -10.12
CA THR A 170 -10.60 -10.95 -10.09
C THR A 170 -10.92 -10.32 -8.74
N HIS A 171 -11.59 -11.05 -7.82
CA HIS A 171 -12.00 -10.49 -6.53
C HIS A 171 -10.82 -9.93 -5.74
N PHE A 172 -9.75 -10.71 -5.63
CA PHE A 172 -8.57 -10.27 -4.89
C PHE A 172 -7.89 -9.04 -5.51
N PRO A 173 -7.52 -9.00 -6.81
CA PRO A 173 -6.90 -7.80 -7.37
C PRO A 173 -7.83 -6.60 -7.35
N LEU A 174 -9.15 -6.77 -7.48
CA LEU A 174 -10.12 -5.68 -7.31
C LEU A 174 -10.16 -5.15 -5.87
N GLU A 175 -10.13 -6.03 -4.88
CA GLU A 175 -10.09 -5.66 -3.47
C GLU A 175 -8.80 -4.89 -3.14
N LEU A 176 -7.64 -5.36 -3.64
CA LEU A 176 -6.38 -4.65 -3.48
C LEU A 176 -6.42 -3.27 -4.17
N MET A 177 -6.93 -3.18 -5.40
CA MET A 177 -7.15 -1.88 -6.06
C MET A 177 -7.99 -0.94 -5.19
N ALA A 178 -9.00 -1.48 -4.52
CA ALA A 178 -9.90 -0.71 -3.68
C ALA A 178 -9.26 -0.20 -2.38
N VAL A 179 -8.39 -1.01 -1.76
CA VAL A 179 -7.55 -0.59 -0.63
C VAL A 179 -6.62 0.54 -1.07
N MET A 180 -5.94 0.38 -2.22
CA MET A 180 -5.02 1.38 -2.77
C MET A 180 -5.71 2.70 -3.10
N ASP A 181 -7.02 2.67 -3.38
CA ASP A 181 -7.84 3.84 -3.66
C ASP A 181 -8.36 4.55 -2.40
N ILE A 182 -8.23 3.98 -1.20
CA ILE A 182 -8.70 4.64 0.05
C ILE A 182 -8.03 6.02 0.22
N PRO A 183 -8.79 7.11 0.44
CA PRO A 183 -8.25 8.47 0.36
C PRO A 183 -7.05 8.77 1.26
N THR A 184 -7.02 8.24 2.48
CA THR A 184 -5.95 8.54 3.45
C THR A 184 -4.79 7.55 3.39
N PHE A 185 -4.96 6.45 2.66
CA PHE A 185 -3.93 5.43 2.50
C PHE A 185 -2.87 5.85 1.47
N VAL A 186 -3.15 6.90 0.69
CA VAL A 186 -2.21 7.50 -0.25
C VAL A 186 -2.09 8.99 0.06
N ARG A 187 -0.86 9.47 0.32
CA ARG A 187 -0.60 10.90 0.52
C ARG A 187 -0.05 11.55 -0.73
N GLY A 188 -0.46 12.79 -0.95
CA GLY A 188 -0.03 13.57 -2.11
C GLY A 188 -0.60 13.10 -3.45
N ARG A 189 -1.71 12.35 -3.43
CA ARG A 189 -2.36 11.82 -4.64
C ARG A 189 -2.63 12.92 -5.67
N SER A 190 -2.26 12.65 -6.92
CA SER A 190 -2.47 13.52 -8.08
C SER A 190 -3.81 13.29 -8.79
N THR A 191 -4.32 12.06 -8.73
CA THR A 191 -5.62 11.67 -9.29
C THR A 191 -6.75 11.83 -8.29
N THR A 192 -7.99 11.85 -8.77
CA THR A 192 -9.17 11.82 -7.90
C THR A 192 -9.38 10.42 -7.33
N THR A 193 -9.74 10.34 -6.04
CA THR A 193 -10.22 9.08 -5.44
C THR A 193 -11.44 8.55 -6.19
N LEU A 194 -11.41 7.25 -6.53
CA LEU A 194 -12.43 6.58 -7.34
C LEU A 194 -13.54 5.94 -6.49
N TRP A 195 -13.36 5.94 -5.17
CA TRP A 195 -14.24 5.35 -4.16
C TRP A 195 -14.53 3.87 -4.41
N LEU A 196 -13.54 3.15 -4.93
CA LEU A 196 -13.70 1.77 -5.39
C LEU A 196 -14.13 0.84 -4.25
N TRP A 197 -13.59 1.01 -3.05
CA TRP A 197 -13.98 0.23 -1.87
C TRP A 197 -15.48 0.32 -1.59
N GLN A 198 -16.02 1.53 -1.53
CA GLN A 198 -17.44 1.76 -1.26
C GLN A 198 -18.32 1.12 -2.34
N ARG A 199 -17.91 1.27 -3.61
CA ARG A 199 -18.67 0.75 -4.76
C ARG A 199 -18.65 -0.78 -4.79
N LEU A 200 -17.52 -1.43 -4.47
CA LEU A 200 -17.45 -2.89 -4.34
C LEU A 200 -18.35 -3.39 -3.20
N ARG A 201 -18.26 -2.77 -2.02
CA ARG A 201 -18.99 -3.19 -0.83
C ARG A 201 -20.51 -2.97 -0.94
N GLN A 202 -20.95 -1.93 -1.64
CA GLN A 202 -22.37 -1.74 -1.98
C GLN A 202 -22.92 -2.91 -2.81
N GLY A 203 -22.12 -3.46 -3.74
CA GLY A 203 -22.53 -4.57 -4.60
C GLY A 203 -22.66 -5.90 -3.86
N ASN A 204 -21.72 -6.17 -2.97
CA ASN A 204 -21.75 -7.40 -2.18
C ASN A 204 -22.93 -7.40 -1.20
N ARG A 205 -23.25 -6.25 -0.60
CA ARG A 205 -24.41 -6.10 0.29
C ARG A 205 -25.76 -6.27 -0.42
N SER A 206 -25.89 -5.85 -1.68
CA SER A 206 -27.11 -6.08 -2.47
C SER A 206 -27.36 -7.55 -2.81
N ASN A 207 -26.31 -8.39 -2.78
CA ASN A 207 -26.40 -9.81 -3.14
C ASN A 207 -26.69 -10.73 -1.94
N ASN A 208 -26.99 -10.20 -0.74
CA ASN A 208 -27.35 -10.95 0.48
C ASN A 208 -26.38 -12.09 0.88
N THR A 209 -25.11 -11.99 0.49
CA THR A 209 -24.08 -12.88 1.03
C THR A 209 -23.63 -12.31 2.38
N GLU A 210 -24.25 -12.74 3.48
CA GLU A 210 -23.88 -12.44 4.88
C GLU A 210 -22.43 -12.85 5.24
N GLN A 211 -21.67 -13.39 4.28
CA GLN A 211 -20.40 -14.07 4.46
C GLN A 211 -19.17 -13.19 4.14
N ASP A 212 -19.36 -11.89 3.90
CA ASP A 212 -18.31 -11.00 3.38
C ASP A 212 -17.72 -10.03 4.42
N ASP A 213 -18.08 -10.18 5.71
CA ASP A 213 -17.39 -9.52 6.81
C ASP A 213 -16.27 -10.44 7.33
N GLY A 214 -15.03 -10.02 7.12
CA GLY A 214 -13.84 -10.80 7.43
C GLY A 214 -12.57 -9.97 7.21
N ILE A 215 -11.42 -10.63 7.16
CA ILE A 215 -10.12 -9.97 7.02
C ILE A 215 -9.73 -9.84 5.54
N GLU A 216 -9.33 -8.64 5.14
CA GLU A 216 -8.81 -8.31 3.81
C GLU A 216 -7.42 -8.96 3.61
N GLY A 217 -7.18 -9.48 2.40
CA GLY A 217 -6.10 -10.43 2.11
C GLY A 217 -4.68 -9.84 2.06
N VAL A 218 -4.51 -8.52 1.93
CA VAL A 218 -3.21 -7.87 1.78
C VAL A 218 -2.80 -7.11 3.03
N THR A 219 -3.65 -6.21 3.53
CA THR A 219 -3.36 -5.37 4.69
C THR A 219 -3.58 -6.09 6.02
N SER A 220 -4.24 -7.26 5.99
CA SER A 220 -4.67 -7.97 7.20
C SER A 220 -5.68 -7.17 8.03
N LEU A 221 -6.33 -6.18 7.44
CA LEU A 221 -7.33 -5.35 8.13
C LEU A 221 -8.74 -5.94 7.99
N PRO A 222 -9.59 -5.79 9.01
CA PRO A 222 -11.01 -6.08 8.89
C PRO A 222 -11.65 -5.25 7.79
N ARG A 223 -12.44 -5.91 6.91
CA ARG A 223 -13.27 -5.21 5.92
C ARG A 223 -14.23 -4.24 6.60
N SER A 224 -14.74 -4.59 7.79
CA SER A 224 -15.58 -3.72 8.62
C SER A 224 -14.86 -2.44 9.08
N LEU A 225 -13.55 -2.50 9.31
CA LEU A 225 -12.72 -1.33 9.63
C LEU A 225 -12.39 -0.51 8.37
N LEU A 226 -12.09 -1.18 7.26
CA LEU A 226 -11.86 -0.54 5.96
C LEU A 226 -13.12 0.19 5.44
N ASP A 227 -14.31 -0.34 5.71
CA ASP A 227 -15.59 0.33 5.44
C ASP A 227 -15.64 1.71 6.11
N ILE A 228 -15.15 1.83 7.35
CA ILE A 228 -15.06 3.13 8.05
C ILE A 228 -14.02 4.03 7.39
N PHE A 229 -12.82 3.52 7.12
CA PHE A 229 -11.75 4.28 6.44
C PHE A 229 -12.17 4.82 5.09
N SER A 230 -12.95 4.05 4.33
CA SER A 230 -13.45 4.47 3.02
C SER A 230 -14.30 5.74 3.09
N SER A 231 -14.86 6.06 4.26
CA SER A 231 -15.70 7.24 4.52
C SER A 231 -15.07 8.21 5.55
N ILE A 232 -13.76 8.14 5.76
CA ILE A 232 -13.05 8.85 6.84
C ILE A 232 -13.26 10.37 6.86
N GLN A 233 -13.52 10.96 5.69
CA GLN A 233 -13.77 12.40 5.53
C GLN A 233 -15.13 12.85 6.07
N THR A 234 -16.06 11.92 6.33
CA THR A 234 -17.39 12.24 6.85
C THR A 234 -17.35 12.60 8.34
N GLU A 235 -18.32 13.38 8.82
CA GLU A 235 -18.45 13.74 10.24
C GLU A 235 -18.71 12.52 11.14
N ALA A 236 -19.37 11.50 10.60
CA ALA A 236 -19.71 10.27 11.33
C ALA A 236 -18.53 9.29 11.48
N SER A 237 -17.39 9.53 10.83
CA SER A 237 -16.29 8.55 10.84
C SER A 237 -15.69 8.33 12.22
N GLU A 238 -15.62 9.37 13.05
CA GLU A 238 -15.06 9.25 14.41
C GLU A 238 -15.97 8.44 15.33
N SER A 239 -17.28 8.69 15.31
CA SER A 239 -18.21 7.86 16.08
C SER A 239 -18.21 6.42 15.59
N ALA A 240 -18.10 6.20 14.28
CA ALA A 240 -17.94 4.87 13.70
C ALA A 240 -16.69 4.16 14.23
N PHE A 241 -15.51 4.78 14.20
CA PHE A 241 -14.28 4.21 14.78
C PHE A 241 -14.42 3.93 16.29
N ILE A 242 -15.04 4.83 17.05
CA ILE A 242 -15.26 4.64 18.49
C ILE A 242 -16.21 3.45 18.75
N SER A 243 -17.26 3.30 17.94
CA SER A 243 -18.25 2.22 18.08
C SER A 243 -17.85 0.91 17.41
N TRP A 244 -16.73 0.88 16.68
CA TRP A 244 -16.30 -0.30 15.94
C TRP A 244 -16.10 -1.49 16.90
N PRO A 245 -16.79 -2.63 16.68
CA PRO A 245 -16.85 -3.73 17.63
C PRO A 245 -15.56 -4.56 17.71
N GLY A 246 -14.68 -4.43 16.72
CA GLY A 246 -13.56 -5.33 16.53
C GLY A 246 -13.91 -6.54 15.66
N GLU A 247 -12.91 -7.38 15.42
CA GLU A 247 -13.06 -8.72 14.83
C GLU A 247 -12.34 -9.74 15.72
N VAL A 248 -12.60 -11.03 15.49
CA VAL A 248 -11.83 -12.11 16.12
C VAL A 248 -10.56 -12.37 15.30
N GLY A 249 -9.40 -12.30 15.95
CA GLY A 249 -8.11 -12.57 15.32
C GLY A 249 -7.04 -12.98 16.32
N GLU A 250 -5.81 -13.19 15.82
CA GLU A 250 -4.66 -13.47 16.67
C GLU A 250 -4.14 -12.19 17.36
N ILE A 251 -3.35 -12.35 18.43
CA ILE A 251 -2.87 -11.22 19.25
C ILE A 251 -2.18 -10.12 18.40
N PRO A 252 -1.26 -10.43 17.46
CA PRO A 252 -0.65 -9.38 16.63
C PRO A 252 -1.68 -8.63 15.79
N GLN A 253 -2.65 -9.34 15.21
CA GLN A 253 -3.69 -8.74 14.37
C GLN A 253 -4.56 -7.79 15.19
N ILE A 254 -4.99 -8.20 16.39
CA ILE A 254 -5.78 -7.34 17.28
C ILE A 254 -5.05 -6.02 17.59
N HIS A 255 -3.74 -6.08 17.86
CA HIS A 255 -2.94 -4.88 18.10
C HIS A 255 -2.79 -4.00 16.86
N LEU A 256 -2.62 -4.59 15.67
CA LEU A 256 -2.63 -3.85 14.41
C LEU A 256 -3.97 -3.14 14.19
N TRP A 257 -5.08 -3.83 14.40
CA TRP A 257 -6.41 -3.28 14.15
C TRP A 257 -6.73 -2.13 15.08
N GLU A 258 -6.39 -2.26 16.37
CA GLU A 258 -6.51 -1.17 17.33
C GLU A 258 -5.60 0.01 16.97
N ALA A 259 -4.37 -0.24 16.50
CA ALA A 259 -3.49 0.83 16.00
C ALA A 259 -4.12 1.56 14.81
N TYR A 260 -4.67 0.85 13.83
CA TYR A 260 -5.39 1.47 12.70
C TYR A 260 -6.62 2.24 13.18
N ARG A 261 -7.42 1.68 14.07
CA ARG A 261 -8.61 2.35 14.63
C ARG A 261 -8.25 3.69 15.26
N PHE A 262 -7.25 3.73 16.13
CA PHE A 262 -6.82 5.00 16.77
C PHE A 262 -6.21 5.97 15.75
N ALA A 263 -5.41 5.47 14.80
CA ALA A 263 -4.86 6.28 13.71
C ALA A 263 -5.94 6.88 12.81
N GLY A 264 -7.03 6.15 12.56
CA GLY A 264 -8.19 6.60 11.82
C GLY A 264 -8.91 7.76 12.53
N ILE A 265 -9.09 7.66 13.85
CA ILE A 265 -9.67 8.76 14.65
C ILE A 265 -8.81 10.03 14.55
N LEU A 266 -7.49 9.93 14.75
CA LEU A 266 -6.56 11.07 14.68
C LEU A 266 -6.59 11.70 13.28
N THR A 267 -6.51 10.87 12.24
CA THR A 267 -6.53 11.33 10.85
C THR A 267 -7.86 12.02 10.51
N GLY A 268 -9.00 11.44 10.92
CA GLY A 268 -10.31 12.03 10.71
C GLY A 268 -10.46 13.40 11.38
N ARG A 269 -9.96 13.56 12.62
CA ARG A 269 -9.94 14.86 13.31
C ARG A 269 -9.11 15.90 12.56
N ARG A 270 -7.91 15.51 12.10
CA ARG A 270 -7.01 16.38 11.35
C ARG A 270 -7.61 16.84 10.02
N LEU A 271 -8.36 15.98 9.33
CA LEU A 271 -9.06 16.33 8.08
C LEU A 271 -10.17 17.37 8.30
N ARG A 272 -10.84 17.34 9.46
CA ARG A 272 -12.00 18.21 9.72
C ARG A 272 -11.61 19.64 10.15
N LYS A 273 -10.41 19.87 10.71
CA LYS A 273 -9.90 21.19 11.15
C LYS A 273 -10.93 22.12 11.84
N ASP A 274 -11.98 21.57 12.48
CA ASP A 274 -13.07 22.37 13.03
C ASP A 274 -13.05 22.32 14.58
N PRO A 275 -12.61 23.40 15.24
CA PRO A 275 -12.56 23.47 16.70
C PRO A 275 -13.95 23.60 17.35
N CYS A 276 -15.03 23.78 16.58
CA CYS A 276 -16.35 24.10 17.12
C CYS A 276 -17.09 22.90 17.75
N LEU A 277 -16.72 21.65 17.44
CA LEU A 277 -17.31 20.44 18.03
C LEU A 277 -16.52 20.00 19.28
N SER A 278 -16.42 20.92 20.24
CA SER A 278 -15.82 20.73 21.56
C SER A 278 -16.74 19.91 22.48
N SER A 279 -16.94 18.64 22.13
CA SER A 279 -17.47 17.59 23.00
C SER A 279 -16.81 16.26 22.60
N LEU A 280 -15.48 16.25 22.52
CA LEU A 280 -14.73 15.03 22.21
C LEU A 280 -14.88 14.03 23.36
N VAL A 281 -15.46 12.85 23.08
CA VAL A 281 -15.63 11.76 24.05
C VAL A 281 -14.27 11.28 24.60
N LEU A 282 -13.21 11.41 23.80
CA LEU A 282 -11.83 11.03 24.16
C LEU A 282 -10.85 12.16 23.78
N SER A 283 -9.94 12.52 24.68
CA SER A 283 -8.88 13.50 24.37
C SER A 283 -7.87 12.93 23.37
N THR A 284 -7.29 13.80 22.54
CA THR A 284 -6.26 13.42 21.56
C THR A 284 -5.05 12.76 22.24
N GLU A 285 -4.60 13.27 23.38
CA GLU A 285 -3.50 12.67 24.15
C GLU A 285 -3.78 11.21 24.56
N VAL A 286 -5.02 10.90 24.98
CA VAL A 286 -5.39 9.51 25.32
C VAL A 286 -5.37 8.61 24.08
N ILE A 287 -5.83 9.11 22.94
CA ILE A 287 -5.82 8.35 21.68
C ILE A 287 -4.38 8.09 21.22
N VAL A 288 -3.50 9.09 21.27
CA VAL A 288 -2.08 8.93 20.95
C VAL A 288 -1.42 7.92 21.89
N GLY A 289 -1.67 8.01 23.21
CA GLY A 289 -1.12 7.05 24.17
C GLY A 289 -1.56 5.61 23.88
N ARG A 290 -2.83 5.39 23.53
CA ARG A 290 -3.35 4.08 23.15
C ARG A 290 -2.79 3.58 21.82
N LEU A 291 -2.64 4.46 20.83
CA LEU A 291 -2.02 4.15 19.55
C LEU A 291 -0.56 3.68 19.73
N VAL A 292 0.22 4.45 20.49
CA VAL A 292 1.62 4.11 20.80
C VAL A 292 1.70 2.76 21.54
N ALA A 293 0.83 2.52 22.52
CA ALA A 293 0.78 1.25 23.23
C ALA A 293 0.43 0.05 22.32
N ALA A 294 -0.51 0.23 21.38
CA ALA A 294 -0.88 -0.81 20.42
C ALA A 294 0.27 -1.14 19.46
N ILE A 295 0.96 -0.10 18.95
CA ILE A 295 2.15 -0.28 18.09
C ILE A 295 3.27 -1.00 18.86
N ASP A 296 3.51 -0.61 20.12
CA ASP A 296 4.55 -1.22 20.95
C ASP A 296 4.25 -2.71 21.23
N ALA A 297 3.01 -3.03 21.61
CA ALA A 297 2.57 -4.40 21.83
C ALA A 297 2.69 -5.26 20.56
N LEU A 298 2.35 -4.72 19.39
CA LEU A 298 2.57 -5.41 18.11
C LEU A 298 4.05 -5.68 17.86
N CYS A 299 4.94 -4.72 18.14
CA CYS A 299 6.38 -4.92 18.02
C CYS A 299 6.87 -6.06 18.92
N ASP A 300 6.39 -6.12 20.17
CA ASP A 300 6.73 -7.17 21.13
C ASP A 300 6.30 -8.58 20.67
N THR A 301 5.18 -8.70 19.96
CA THR A 301 4.70 -10.00 19.47
C THR A 301 5.64 -10.65 18.46
N ARG A 302 6.52 -9.88 17.80
CA ARG A 302 7.48 -10.43 16.83
C ARG A 302 8.55 -11.31 17.43
N ASN A 303 8.83 -11.14 18.71
CA ASN A 303 9.81 -11.95 19.44
C ASN A 303 9.21 -13.27 19.94
N ARG A 304 7.93 -13.52 19.67
CA ARG A 304 7.20 -14.70 20.13
C ARG A 304 7.12 -15.74 19.02
N PRO A 305 7.75 -16.93 19.19
CA PRO A 305 7.80 -17.96 18.15
C PRO A 305 6.42 -18.41 17.64
N GLU A 306 5.41 -18.39 18.52
CA GLU A 306 4.02 -18.75 18.22
C GLU A 306 3.36 -17.84 17.18
N TYR A 307 3.91 -16.66 16.89
CA TYR A 307 3.40 -15.71 15.89
C TYR A 307 4.34 -15.55 14.68
N SER A 308 5.33 -16.42 14.52
CA SER A 308 6.32 -16.33 13.43
C SER A 308 5.73 -16.53 12.03
N HIS A 309 4.54 -17.14 11.93
CA HIS A 309 3.77 -17.32 10.70
C HIS A 309 3.02 -16.06 10.25
N LEU A 310 2.81 -15.09 11.15
CA LEU A 310 2.11 -13.84 10.87
C LEU A 310 3.05 -12.77 10.31
N LEU A 311 2.54 -11.99 9.35
CA LEU A 311 3.25 -10.89 8.70
C LEU A 311 2.66 -9.52 9.04
N THR A 312 1.82 -9.46 10.08
CA THR A 312 1.00 -8.31 10.48
C THR A 312 1.79 -7.01 10.66
N SER A 313 3.08 -7.09 11.02
CA SER A 313 3.92 -5.90 11.18
C SER A 313 4.17 -5.13 9.87
N ASN A 314 3.97 -5.75 8.70
CA ASN A 314 4.23 -5.12 7.41
C ASN A 314 3.32 -3.90 7.15
N SER A 315 2.09 -3.88 7.68
CA SER A 315 1.13 -2.76 7.55
C SER A 315 1.25 -1.71 8.68
N LEU A 316 2.41 -1.57 9.34
CA LEU A 316 2.55 -0.60 10.44
C LEU A 316 2.70 0.87 10.00
N LEU A 317 2.83 1.13 8.69
CA LEU A 317 3.20 2.45 8.19
C LEU A 317 2.11 3.50 8.42
N TYR A 318 0.84 3.19 8.13
CA TYR A 318 -0.26 4.13 8.36
C TYR A 318 -0.41 4.54 9.84
N PRO A 319 -0.49 3.59 10.81
CA PRO A 319 -0.58 3.96 12.23
C PRO A 319 0.65 4.72 12.73
N TYR A 320 1.85 4.37 12.25
CA TYR A 320 3.09 5.06 12.59
C TYR A 320 3.06 6.54 12.16
N VAL A 321 2.67 6.80 10.91
CA VAL A 321 2.57 8.16 10.36
C VAL A 321 1.53 8.98 11.14
N ALA A 322 0.35 8.42 11.39
CA ALA A 322 -0.70 9.11 12.15
C ALA A 322 -0.24 9.48 13.56
N ALA A 323 0.50 8.60 14.25
CA ALA A 323 1.05 8.91 15.57
C ALA A 323 2.11 10.01 15.52
N ARG A 324 3.04 9.92 14.55
CA ARG A 324 4.19 10.83 14.41
C ARG A 324 3.80 12.27 14.05
N LEU A 325 2.62 12.49 13.47
CA LEU A 325 2.10 13.82 13.16
C LEU A 325 1.53 14.56 14.38
N GLU A 326 1.31 13.89 15.52
CA GLU A 326 0.87 14.52 16.77
C GLU A 326 2.08 15.09 17.55
N VAL A 327 2.79 16.01 16.89
CA VAL A 327 4.10 16.55 17.29
C VAL A 327 4.06 17.20 18.66
N ALA A 328 3.04 18.02 18.94
CA ALA A 328 2.91 18.71 20.22
C ALA A 328 2.81 17.71 21.37
N ILE A 329 1.97 16.69 21.24
CA ILE A 329 1.81 15.64 22.27
C ILE A 329 3.11 14.86 22.46
N LEU A 330 3.75 14.44 21.36
CA LEU A 330 4.99 13.67 21.41
C LEU A 330 6.17 14.46 22.02
N ARG A 331 6.22 15.78 21.85
CA ARG A 331 7.21 16.65 22.51
C ARG A 331 7.05 16.68 24.03
N HIS A 332 5.81 16.64 24.52
CA HIS A 332 5.53 16.55 25.96
C HIS A 332 5.72 15.14 26.53
N ARG A 333 5.78 14.12 25.66
CA ARG A 333 5.88 12.68 26.01
C ARG A 333 7.03 12.01 25.25
N PRO A 334 8.30 12.33 25.57
CA PRO A 334 9.45 11.83 24.80
C PRO A 334 9.58 10.30 24.76
N SER A 335 9.16 9.59 25.81
CA SER A 335 9.15 8.11 25.84
C SER A 335 8.21 7.48 24.80
N TRP A 336 7.14 8.18 24.41
CA TRP A 336 6.23 7.73 23.36
C TRP A 336 6.91 7.84 21.99
N MET A 337 7.62 8.95 21.75
CA MET A 337 8.41 9.15 20.53
C MET A 337 9.54 8.11 20.41
N GLU A 338 10.22 7.78 21.50
CA GLU A 338 11.22 6.70 21.53
C GLU A 338 10.62 5.34 21.16
N SER A 339 9.41 5.06 21.63
CA SER A 339 8.69 3.81 21.31
C SER A 339 8.33 3.73 19.82
N LEU A 340 7.86 4.84 19.23
CA LEU A 340 7.61 4.92 17.78
C LEU A 340 8.90 4.74 16.97
N ARG A 341 10.01 5.39 17.37
CA ARG A 341 11.31 5.23 16.68
C ARG A 341 11.82 3.79 16.73
N ARG A 342 11.68 3.12 17.89
CA ARG A 342 11.98 1.68 18.03
C ARG A 342 11.11 0.85 17.09
N ALA A 343 9.80 1.10 17.05
CA ALA A 343 8.87 0.38 16.19
C ALA A 343 9.23 0.49 14.71
N CYS A 344 9.59 1.68 14.24
CA CYS A 344 10.04 1.90 12.85
C CYS A 344 11.30 1.09 12.52
N GLY A 345 12.32 1.13 13.39
CA GLY A 345 13.57 0.40 13.17
C GLY A 345 13.42 -1.11 13.15
N ILE A 346 12.38 -1.65 13.79
CA ILE A 346 12.11 -3.09 13.84
C ILE A 346 11.19 -3.48 12.68
N CYS A 347 10.08 -2.77 12.50
CA CYS A 347 8.91 -3.23 11.72
C CYS A 347 8.75 -2.66 10.31
N GLN A 348 9.71 -1.91 9.79
CA GLN A 348 9.66 -1.43 8.41
C GLN A 348 10.50 -2.31 7.48
N PRO A 349 9.93 -3.38 6.86
CA PRO A 349 10.64 -4.16 5.85
C PRO A 349 11.04 -3.28 4.65
N TYR A 350 10.31 -2.18 4.43
CA TYR A 350 10.54 -1.20 3.38
C TYR A 350 11.36 0.01 3.83
N GLY A 351 12.02 -0.04 4.99
CA GLY A 351 12.67 1.12 5.62
C GLY A 351 13.77 1.80 4.80
N LYS A 352 14.20 1.21 3.67
CA LYS A 352 15.19 1.76 2.73
C LYS A 352 14.61 2.08 1.35
N THR A 353 13.30 1.99 1.18
CA THR A 353 12.63 2.36 -0.08
C THR A 353 12.45 3.87 -0.13
N ALA A 354 12.33 4.45 -1.33
CA ALA A 354 12.09 5.89 -1.42
C ALA A 354 10.76 6.31 -0.75
N ASN A 355 9.76 5.43 -0.69
CA ASN A 355 8.52 5.68 0.05
C ASN A 355 8.82 5.93 1.54
N ALA A 356 9.55 5.01 2.17
CA ALA A 356 9.92 5.12 3.58
C ALA A 356 10.82 6.33 3.85
N ASP A 357 11.79 6.60 2.98
CA ASP A 357 12.69 7.75 3.12
C ASP A 357 11.95 9.08 3.00
N ASN A 358 11.01 9.20 2.05
CA ASN A 358 10.19 10.40 1.91
C ASN A 358 9.30 10.62 3.14
N ILE A 359 8.68 9.56 3.66
CA ILE A 359 7.90 9.61 4.90
C ILE A 359 8.78 10.04 6.07
N ALA A 360 9.92 9.40 6.27
CA ALA A 360 10.84 9.71 7.36
C ALA A 360 11.26 11.19 7.31
N ARG A 361 11.65 11.69 6.13
CA ARG A 361 12.04 13.09 5.93
C ARG A 361 10.92 14.07 6.25
N MET A 362 9.68 13.80 5.78
CA MET A 362 8.52 14.66 6.11
C MET A 362 8.21 14.66 7.61
N LEU A 363 8.26 13.50 8.25
CA LEU A 363 7.98 13.37 9.69
C LEU A 363 9.07 13.97 10.58
N ASP A 364 10.32 13.96 10.12
CA ASP A 364 11.43 14.60 10.83
C ASP A 364 11.40 16.11 10.65
N GLU A 365 11.04 16.63 9.48
CA GLU A 365 10.77 18.07 9.28
C GLU A 365 9.67 18.60 10.21
N ALA A 366 8.53 17.89 10.27
CA ALA A 366 7.44 18.24 11.17
C ALA A 366 7.92 18.29 12.63
N TRP A 367 8.74 17.31 13.03
CA TRP A 367 9.30 17.22 14.37
C TRP A 367 10.31 18.33 14.68
N GLU A 368 11.21 18.65 13.77
CA GLU A 368 12.26 19.68 13.93
C GLU A 368 11.64 21.07 14.09
N VAL A 369 10.72 21.42 13.21
CA VAL A 369 10.01 22.72 13.26
C VAL A 369 9.03 22.76 14.43
N GLY A 370 8.49 21.61 14.84
CA GLY A 370 7.49 21.54 15.90
C GLY A 370 6.09 21.85 15.41
N ASP A 371 5.82 21.53 14.15
CA ASP A 371 4.56 21.83 13.48
C ASP A 371 3.55 20.72 13.75
N ASP A 372 2.62 20.98 14.67
CA ASP A 372 1.52 20.05 14.99
C ASP A 372 0.43 20.04 13.90
N ASP A 373 0.39 21.08 13.06
CA ASP A 373 -0.54 21.24 11.94
C ASP A 373 0.06 20.77 10.61
N TYR A 374 1.21 20.11 10.65
CA TYR A 374 1.94 19.66 9.45
C TYR A 374 1.04 18.85 8.52
N ASP A 375 0.86 19.36 7.31
CA ASP A 375 0.00 18.78 6.29
C ASP A 375 0.83 17.88 5.37
N ILE A 376 0.92 16.59 5.71
CA ILE A 376 1.73 15.62 4.97
C ILE A 376 1.26 15.46 3.51
N ASP A 377 -0.03 15.69 3.22
CA ASP A 377 -0.57 15.60 1.88
C ASP A 377 -0.05 16.73 1.00
N GLU A 378 -0.13 17.96 1.49
CA GLU A 378 0.41 19.13 0.78
C GLU A 378 1.93 19.06 0.60
N GLN A 379 2.65 18.49 1.59
CA GLN A 379 4.10 18.34 1.51
C GLN A 379 4.52 17.27 0.49
N ALA A 380 3.80 16.15 0.42
CA ALA A 380 3.99 15.15 -0.61
C ALA A 380 3.74 15.73 -2.02
N LYS A 381 2.66 16.52 -2.22
CA LYS A 381 2.39 17.21 -3.49
C LYS A 381 3.50 18.18 -3.87
N ARG A 382 4.03 18.96 -2.92
CA ARG A 382 5.13 19.92 -3.16
C ARG A 382 6.42 19.24 -3.62
N ARG A 383 6.65 18.02 -3.17
CA ARG A 383 7.78 17.18 -3.59
C ARG A 383 7.49 16.40 -4.86
N ASN A 384 6.28 16.51 -5.42
CA ASN A 384 5.83 15.74 -6.57
C ASN A 384 5.99 14.22 -6.35
N VAL A 385 5.55 13.74 -5.17
CA VAL A 385 5.57 12.32 -4.82
C VAL A 385 4.20 11.86 -4.34
N GLU A 386 3.84 10.62 -4.66
CA GLU A 386 2.68 9.93 -4.08
C GLU A 386 3.15 8.84 -3.11
N ILE A 387 2.73 8.94 -1.86
CA ILE A 387 3.21 8.11 -0.76
C ILE A 387 2.15 7.07 -0.42
N ALA A 388 2.52 5.79 -0.38
CA ALA A 388 1.62 4.72 0.06
C ALA A 388 1.83 4.42 1.55
N LEU A 389 0.75 4.25 2.29
CA LEU A 389 0.75 3.98 3.74
C LEU A 389 0.16 2.62 4.12
N PHE A 390 -0.41 1.88 3.16
CA PHE A 390 -1.15 0.63 3.38
C PHE A 390 -0.27 -0.61 3.51
#